data_AF-A0A317SHD3-F1
#
_entry.id   AF-A0A317SHD3-F1
#
_cell.length_a   1.000
_cell.length_b   1.000
_cell.length_c   1.000
_cell.angle_alpha   90.00
_cell.angle_beta   90.00
_cell.angle_gamma   90.00
#
_symmetry.space_group_name_H-M   'P 1'
#
loop_
_entity.id
_entity.type
_entity.pdbx_description
1 polymer ?
#
loop_
_entity_poly.entity_id
_entity_poly.type
_entity_poly.pdbx_seq_one_letter_code
_entity_poly.pdbx_strand_id
1 'polypeptide(L)'
;VWKKRNTNLLCPKGRGCGIMISDFLLPCERLIANPVPVEMHQEIGIPEYTSLLFEFGSQNNQGYWSTENIIKYIQNYAIKIFEVVYPGYRVLFLFNNASSHSSYADDALRVQNMNLHNGGEQGILQDSYFLNHRVHTIQYMVEKEGIPKGIEIVLQEQGLWKEGLQLKCAKAQCGGCQARKRYKNCQNQTGKLQQMVKARGHLVRFYPKFHCELNWIEYYWSQVKCYARDSCEYNYEGLKMVSSYQPSLLIILSY
;
A
#
# COMPACT_ATOMS: atom_id res chain seq x y z
N VAL A 1 -0.87 2.25 -33.25
CA VAL A 1 -0.05 1.15 -32.68
C VAL A 1 0.71 0.51 -33.84
N TRP A 2 2.03 0.65 -33.87
CA TRP A 2 2.87 0.00 -34.88
C TRP A 2 2.99 -1.50 -34.51
N LYS A 3 2.68 -2.40 -35.45
CA LYS A 3 2.73 -3.85 -35.23
C LYS A 3 3.58 -4.52 -36.33
N LYS A 4 4.50 -5.40 -35.93
CA LYS A 4 5.16 -6.34 -36.87
C LYS A 4 4.14 -7.38 -37.35
N ARG A 5 4.18 -7.71 -38.65
CA ARG A 5 3.43 -8.83 -39.24
C ARG A 5 3.78 -10.14 -38.49
N ASN A 6 2.77 -10.98 -38.23
CA ASN A 6 2.84 -12.26 -37.50
C ASN A 6 2.94 -12.20 -35.97
N THR A 7 2.49 -11.12 -35.32
CA THR A 7 2.40 -11.08 -33.84
C THR A 7 0.99 -11.37 -33.33
N ASN A 8 0.87 -12.26 -32.34
CA ASN A 8 -0.38 -12.66 -31.68
C ASN A 8 -1.32 -11.47 -31.47
N LEU A 9 -2.60 -11.65 -31.81
CA LEU A 9 -3.63 -10.63 -31.62
C LEU A 9 -3.71 -10.26 -30.13
N LEU A 10 -3.78 -8.97 -29.84
CA LEU A 10 -4.15 -8.52 -28.49
C LEU A 10 -5.62 -8.84 -28.33
N CYS A 11 -5.93 -9.94 -27.64
CA CYS A 11 -7.30 -10.32 -27.36
C CYS A 11 -7.91 -9.36 -26.32
N PRO A 12 -9.18 -8.97 -26.48
CA PRO A 12 -9.88 -8.22 -25.45
C PRO A 12 -9.98 -9.01 -24.15
N LYS A 13 -10.01 -8.29 -23.03
CA LYS A 13 -10.21 -8.87 -21.70
C LYS A 13 -11.63 -9.42 -21.57
N GLY A 14 -11.78 -10.72 -21.31
CA GLY A 14 -13.06 -11.36 -21.00
C GLY A 14 -13.47 -11.29 -19.53
N ARG A 15 -14.49 -12.08 -19.13
CA ARG A 15 -15.13 -12.06 -17.79
C ARG A 15 -14.65 -13.18 -16.84
N GLY A 16 -13.66 -13.95 -17.25
CA GLY A 16 -13.12 -15.12 -16.58
C GLY A 16 -12.13 -14.78 -15.47
N CYS A 17 -11.51 -15.82 -14.93
CA CYS A 17 -10.56 -15.71 -13.83
C CYS A 17 -9.23 -15.09 -14.29
N GLY A 18 -8.63 -14.30 -13.39
CA GLY A 18 -7.31 -13.70 -13.56
C GLY A 18 -6.39 -14.07 -12.41
N ILE A 19 -5.09 -13.88 -12.64
CA ILE A 19 -4.05 -14.19 -11.68
C ILE A 19 -3.27 -12.92 -11.36
N MET A 20 -3.05 -12.66 -10.08
CA MET A 20 -2.13 -11.66 -9.59
C MET A 20 -0.95 -12.37 -8.93
N ILE A 21 0.27 -11.95 -9.28
CA ILE A 21 1.47 -12.46 -8.63
C ILE A 21 2.18 -11.32 -7.93
N SER A 22 2.57 -11.58 -6.69
CA SER A 22 3.39 -10.69 -5.88
C SER A 22 4.73 -11.36 -5.59
N ASP A 23 5.81 -10.60 -5.69
CA ASP A 23 7.15 -11.09 -5.38
C ASP A 23 8.03 -9.93 -4.87
N PHE A 24 9.16 -10.27 -4.25
CA PHE A 24 10.14 -9.32 -3.73
C PHE A 24 11.49 -9.50 -4.45
N LEU A 25 11.96 -8.41 -5.04
CA LEU A 25 13.24 -8.39 -5.74
C LEU A 25 14.31 -7.70 -4.89
N LEU A 26 15.47 -8.34 -4.83
CA LEU A 26 16.74 -7.73 -4.47
C LEU A 26 17.41 -7.18 -5.74
N PRO A 27 18.49 -6.37 -5.64
CA PRO A 27 19.13 -5.77 -6.82
C PRO A 27 19.58 -6.77 -7.89
N CYS A 28 19.94 -8.00 -7.50
CA CYS A 28 20.49 -9.00 -8.42
C CYS A 28 19.66 -10.29 -8.52
N GLU A 29 18.68 -10.48 -7.65
CA GLU A 29 17.94 -11.74 -7.54
C GLU A 29 16.59 -11.57 -6.83
N ARG A 30 15.84 -12.65 -6.68
CA ARG A 30 14.62 -12.67 -5.87
C ARG A 30 14.97 -12.92 -4.42
N LEU A 31 14.17 -12.38 -3.51
CA LEU A 31 14.24 -12.77 -2.11
C LEU A 31 13.72 -14.22 -1.99
N ILE A 32 14.59 -15.17 -1.69
CA ILE A 32 14.23 -16.59 -1.52
C ILE A 32 14.74 -17.11 -0.18
N ALA A 33 14.06 -18.09 0.40
CA ALA A 33 14.47 -18.74 1.65
C ALA A 33 15.60 -19.77 1.44
N ASN A 34 16.13 -19.91 0.23
CA ASN A 34 17.05 -20.97 -0.18
C ASN A 34 18.34 -21.13 0.65
N PRO A 35 18.98 -20.08 1.21
CA PRO A 35 20.14 -20.31 2.08
C PRO A 35 19.75 -20.84 3.47
N VAL A 36 18.46 -20.99 3.77
CA VAL A 36 17.93 -21.51 5.03
C VAL A 36 17.56 -23.00 4.85
N PRO A 37 18.12 -23.92 5.65
CA PRO A 37 17.65 -25.31 5.73
C PRO A 37 16.13 -25.43 5.84
N VAL A 38 15.53 -26.36 5.08
CA VAL A 38 14.07 -26.60 5.04
C VAL A 38 13.48 -26.89 6.41
N GLU A 39 14.24 -27.54 7.29
CA GLU A 39 13.84 -27.82 8.68
C GLU A 39 13.53 -26.53 9.45
N MET A 40 14.33 -25.48 9.27
CA MET A 40 14.09 -24.17 9.86
C MET A 40 12.92 -23.42 9.22
N HIS A 41 12.48 -23.80 8.00
CA HIS A 41 11.31 -23.16 7.38
C HIS A 41 10.05 -23.44 8.19
N GLN A 42 9.90 -24.66 8.71
CA GLN A 42 8.77 -25.08 9.51
C GLN A 42 8.77 -24.43 10.90
N GLU A 43 9.94 -24.32 11.53
CA GLU A 43 10.09 -23.67 12.85
C GLU A 43 9.82 -22.16 12.80
N ILE A 44 10.29 -21.48 11.76
CA ILE A 44 10.14 -20.02 11.60
C ILE A 44 8.78 -19.67 10.95
N GLY A 45 8.13 -20.66 10.35
CA GLY A 45 6.86 -20.51 9.62
C GLY A 45 7.03 -19.63 8.39
N ILE A 46 8.01 -19.96 7.55
CA ILE A 46 8.28 -19.29 6.26
C ILE A 46 8.07 -20.28 5.10
N PRO A 47 7.51 -19.85 3.96
CA PRO A 47 7.37 -20.67 2.77
C PRO A 47 8.71 -20.78 2.05
N GLU A 48 8.85 -21.84 1.23
CA GLU A 48 10.03 -22.08 0.40
C GLU A 48 10.26 -20.93 -0.61
N TYR A 49 9.16 -20.36 -1.13
CA TYR A 49 9.17 -19.23 -2.07
C TYR A 49 8.41 -18.05 -1.47
N THR A 50 8.93 -16.84 -1.65
CA THR A 50 8.19 -15.61 -1.33
C THR A 50 6.99 -15.45 -2.22
N SER A 51 7.09 -15.84 -3.49
CA SER A 51 6.12 -15.49 -4.52
C SER A 51 4.70 -15.96 -4.17
N LEU A 52 3.77 -15.02 -4.20
CA LEU A 52 2.37 -15.30 -3.93
C LEU A 52 1.56 -15.22 -5.21
N LEU A 53 0.79 -16.26 -5.47
CA LEU A 53 -0.22 -16.32 -6.53
C LEU A 53 -1.61 -16.10 -5.92
N PHE A 54 -2.32 -15.10 -6.41
CA PHE A 54 -3.67 -14.74 -5.98
C PHE A 54 -4.63 -14.82 -7.17
N GLU A 55 -5.70 -15.61 -7.03
CA GLU A 55 -6.70 -15.83 -8.07
C GLU A 55 -7.93 -14.93 -7.82
N PHE A 56 -8.39 -14.21 -8.85
CA PHE A 56 -9.56 -13.34 -8.77
C PHE A 56 -10.52 -13.57 -9.94
N GLY A 57 -11.84 -13.49 -9.73
CA GLY A 57 -12.82 -13.71 -10.81
C GLY A 57 -14.13 -14.36 -10.36
N SER A 58 -14.98 -14.72 -11.32
CA SER A 58 -16.36 -15.18 -11.11
C SER A 58 -16.50 -16.61 -10.58
N GLN A 59 -15.44 -17.42 -10.65
CA GLN A 59 -15.38 -18.76 -10.05
C GLN A 59 -14.22 -18.80 -9.05
N ASN A 60 -14.49 -19.17 -7.80
CA ASN A 60 -13.53 -19.25 -6.68
C ASN A 60 -12.86 -17.91 -6.30
N ASN A 61 -13.67 -16.86 -6.10
CA ASN A 61 -13.19 -15.52 -5.82
C ASN A 61 -12.51 -15.41 -4.44
N GLN A 62 -11.18 -15.22 -4.40
CA GLN A 62 -10.48 -14.83 -3.17
C GLN A 62 -10.72 -13.34 -2.79
N GLY A 63 -11.56 -12.64 -3.56
CA GLY A 63 -11.91 -11.24 -3.36
C GLY A 63 -10.92 -10.30 -4.04
N TYR A 64 -10.78 -9.10 -3.48
CA TYR A 64 -9.80 -8.12 -3.95
C TYR A 64 -8.51 -8.21 -3.15
N TRP A 65 -7.38 -8.03 -3.82
CA TRP A 65 -6.08 -7.91 -3.17
C TRP A 65 -6.00 -6.57 -2.40
N SER A 66 -6.27 -6.61 -1.08
CA SER A 66 -6.40 -5.43 -0.22
C SER A 66 -5.06 -4.97 0.38
N THR A 67 -5.07 -3.80 1.03
CA THR A 67 -3.90 -3.32 1.80
C THR A 67 -3.54 -4.30 2.91
N GLU A 68 -4.54 -4.86 3.58
CA GLU A 68 -4.39 -5.81 4.66
C GLU A 68 -3.71 -7.10 4.18
N ASN A 69 -4.05 -7.56 2.97
CA ASN A 69 -3.39 -8.69 2.34
C ASN A 69 -1.90 -8.40 2.08
N ILE A 70 -1.58 -7.22 1.54
CA ILE A 70 -0.19 -6.77 1.32
C ILE A 70 0.60 -6.71 2.62
N ILE A 71 0.02 -6.11 3.67
CA ILE A 71 0.68 -5.99 4.98
C ILE A 71 0.95 -7.37 5.58
N LYS A 72 -0.04 -8.26 5.60
CA LYS A 72 0.12 -9.63 6.09
C LYS A 72 1.20 -10.37 5.31
N TYR A 73 1.19 -10.23 3.99
CA TYR A 73 2.16 -10.87 3.12
C TYR A 73 3.60 -10.39 3.38
N ILE A 74 3.81 -9.07 3.48
CA ILE A 74 5.13 -8.51 3.80
C ILE A 74 5.59 -8.92 5.20
N GLN A 75 4.72 -8.83 6.19
CA GLN A 75 5.04 -9.10 7.58
C GLN A 75 5.36 -10.58 7.82
N ASN A 76 4.54 -11.48 7.27
CA ASN A 76 4.64 -12.91 7.56
C ASN A 76 5.68 -13.62 6.70
N TYR A 77 6.04 -13.07 5.55
CA TYR A 77 6.93 -13.74 4.60
C TYR A 77 8.16 -12.89 4.28
N ALA A 78 7.99 -11.71 3.66
CA ALA A 78 9.12 -10.93 3.17
C ALA A 78 10.10 -10.52 4.27
N ILE A 79 9.57 -9.94 5.36
CA ILE A 79 10.38 -9.49 6.50
C ILE A 79 11.03 -10.68 7.19
N LYS A 80 10.27 -11.75 7.48
CA LYS A 80 10.83 -12.94 8.12
C LYS A 80 11.96 -13.58 7.31
N ILE A 81 11.74 -13.80 6.02
CA ILE A 81 12.76 -14.37 5.13
C ILE A 81 13.98 -13.45 5.09
N PHE A 82 13.77 -12.14 4.94
CA PHE A 82 14.88 -11.19 4.92
C PHE A 82 15.70 -11.19 6.22
N GLU A 83 15.06 -11.18 7.39
CA GLU A 83 15.71 -11.17 8.70
C GLU A 83 16.57 -12.44 8.92
N VAL A 84 16.14 -13.59 8.40
CA VAL A 84 16.89 -14.85 8.48
C VAL A 84 18.06 -14.88 7.51
N VAL A 85 17.84 -14.47 6.25
CA VAL A 85 18.87 -14.50 5.20
C VAL A 85 19.94 -13.42 5.40
N TYR A 86 19.54 -12.26 5.95
CA TYR A 86 20.40 -11.09 6.15
C TYR A 86 20.37 -10.60 7.61
N PRO A 87 20.86 -11.41 8.57
CA PRO A 87 20.81 -11.07 9.99
C PRO A 87 21.60 -9.79 10.27
N GLY A 88 21.02 -8.89 11.07
CA GLY A 88 21.63 -7.61 11.44
C GLY A 88 21.47 -6.49 10.41
N TYR A 89 20.90 -6.77 9.24
CA TYR A 89 20.62 -5.75 8.22
C TYR A 89 19.18 -5.21 8.32
N ARG A 90 18.96 -4.05 7.71
CA ARG A 90 17.64 -3.44 7.56
C ARG A 90 17.27 -3.41 6.08
N VAL A 91 16.16 -4.01 5.70
CA VAL A 91 15.64 -3.89 4.33
C VAL A 91 15.06 -2.49 4.10
N LEU A 92 15.31 -1.95 2.91
CA LEU A 92 14.63 -0.77 2.37
C LEU A 92 13.61 -1.22 1.33
N PHE A 93 12.33 -1.15 1.68
CA PHE A 93 11.24 -1.39 0.72
C PHE A 93 11.02 -0.16 -0.15
N LEU A 94 10.91 -0.39 -1.46
CA LEU A 94 10.61 0.63 -2.45
C LEU A 94 9.23 0.34 -3.06
N PHE A 95 8.26 1.22 -2.81
CA PHE A 95 6.90 1.08 -3.34
C PHE A 95 6.55 2.15 -4.37
N ASN A 96 5.69 1.81 -5.33
CA ASN A 96 5.00 2.81 -6.13
C ASN A 96 3.86 3.46 -5.32
N ASN A 97 3.25 4.53 -5.86
CA ASN A 97 2.17 5.26 -5.20
C ASN A 97 0.78 4.63 -5.46
N ALA A 98 0.69 3.31 -5.57
CA ALA A 98 -0.60 2.63 -5.64
C ALA A 98 -1.44 2.96 -4.39
N SER A 99 -2.76 3.04 -4.57
CA SER A 99 -3.69 3.36 -3.47
C SER A 99 -3.59 2.35 -2.33
N SER A 100 -3.39 1.07 -2.65
CA SER A 100 -3.19 -0.01 -1.69
C SER A 100 -1.91 0.14 -0.84
N HIS A 101 -0.84 0.73 -1.38
CA HIS A 101 0.38 1.02 -0.60
C HIS A 101 0.26 2.29 0.25
N SER A 102 -0.70 3.16 -0.09
CA SER A 102 -0.85 4.50 0.49
C SER A 102 -2.06 4.61 1.43
N SER A 103 -2.64 3.48 1.83
CA SER A 103 -3.76 3.45 2.75
C SER A 103 -3.32 3.79 4.18
N TYR A 104 -4.20 4.47 4.92
CA TYR A 104 -3.97 4.94 6.28
C TYR A 104 -4.79 4.13 7.28
N ALA A 105 -4.35 4.09 8.54
CA ALA A 105 -5.10 3.52 9.66
C ALA A 105 -6.51 4.15 9.73
N ASP A 106 -7.50 3.42 10.23
CA ASP A 106 -8.89 3.90 10.26
C ASP A 106 -9.03 5.08 11.24
N ASP A 107 -8.21 5.06 12.29
CA ASP A 107 -8.01 6.11 13.28
C ASP A 107 -6.92 7.12 12.87
N ALA A 108 -6.32 7.00 11.68
CA ALA A 108 -5.24 7.88 11.28
C ALA A 108 -5.73 9.34 11.22
N LEU A 109 -4.92 10.24 11.79
CA LEU A 109 -5.22 11.66 11.86
C LEU A 109 -5.26 12.27 10.45
N ARG A 110 -6.45 12.28 9.85
CA ARG A 110 -6.71 12.83 8.50
C ARG A 110 -7.77 13.91 8.58
N VAL A 111 -7.36 15.16 8.35
CA VAL A 111 -8.26 16.32 8.30
C VAL A 111 -9.45 16.14 7.36
N GLN A 112 -9.29 15.32 6.31
CA GLN A 112 -10.32 15.03 5.33
C GLN A 112 -11.51 14.25 5.90
N ASN A 113 -11.26 13.50 6.99
CA ASN A 113 -12.21 12.66 7.69
C ASN A 113 -12.81 13.36 8.93
N MET A 114 -12.46 14.64 9.15
CA MET A 114 -13.01 15.42 10.25
C MET A 114 -14.24 16.22 9.80
N ASN A 115 -15.23 16.27 10.69
CA ASN A 115 -16.40 17.13 10.69
C ASN A 115 -16.04 18.54 11.16
N LEU A 116 -16.96 19.48 10.94
CA LEU A 116 -16.78 20.87 11.39
C LEU A 116 -16.92 20.93 12.91
N HIS A 117 -18.06 20.43 13.37
CA HIS A 117 -18.44 20.30 14.76
C HIS A 117 -18.24 18.86 15.25
N ASN A 118 -18.37 18.66 16.56
CA ASN A 118 -18.18 17.36 17.21
C ASN A 118 -19.20 16.31 16.78
N GLY A 119 -18.82 15.05 16.92
CA GLY A 119 -19.69 13.91 16.68
C GLY A 119 -20.05 13.71 15.21
N GLY A 120 -21.23 13.16 14.96
CA GLY A 120 -21.71 12.78 13.63
C GLY A 120 -20.99 11.54 13.06
N GLU A 121 -21.06 11.35 11.75
CA GLU A 121 -20.38 10.27 11.02
C GLU A 121 -18.88 10.57 10.85
N GLN A 122 -18.16 10.79 11.96
CA GLN A 122 -16.71 10.93 12.00
C GLN A 122 -16.10 9.74 12.76
N GLY A 123 -15.05 9.14 12.18
CA GLY A 123 -14.27 8.11 12.85
C GLY A 123 -13.50 8.67 14.06
N ILE A 124 -13.26 7.81 15.05
CA ILE A 124 -12.43 8.15 16.21
C ILE A 124 -10.97 8.23 15.74
N LEU A 125 -10.40 9.44 15.74
CA LEU A 125 -9.02 9.65 15.31
C LEU A 125 -8.07 9.53 16.51
N GLN A 126 -6.85 9.07 16.25
CA GLN A 126 -5.80 9.02 17.26
C GLN A 126 -5.37 10.41 17.72
N ASP A 127 -4.95 10.52 18.97
CA ASP A 127 -4.42 11.75 19.54
C ASP A 127 -3.18 12.24 18.78
N SER A 128 -2.97 13.56 18.79
CA SER A 128 -1.79 14.17 18.20
C SER A 128 -1.05 15.04 19.22
N TYR A 129 -0.06 15.78 18.74
CA TYR A 129 0.60 16.80 19.53
C TYR A 129 0.71 18.09 18.72
N PHE A 130 0.73 19.21 19.42
CA PHE A 130 1.02 20.51 18.84
C PHE A 130 2.00 21.28 19.71
N LEU A 131 2.66 22.27 19.11
CA LEU A 131 3.60 23.12 19.81
C LEU A 131 2.85 24.32 20.38
N ASN A 132 2.66 24.34 21.70
CA ASN A 132 2.09 25.48 22.42
C ASN A 132 3.19 26.20 23.20
N HIS A 133 3.49 27.45 22.87
CA HIS A 133 4.57 28.22 23.52
C HIS A 133 5.92 27.46 23.62
N ARG A 134 6.28 26.72 22.57
CA ARG A 134 7.48 25.84 22.49
C ARG A 134 7.45 24.57 23.35
N VAL A 135 6.32 24.26 23.99
CA VAL A 135 6.08 23.02 24.71
C VAL A 135 5.23 22.08 23.84
N HIS A 136 5.57 20.80 23.82
CA HIS A 136 4.73 19.79 23.16
C HIS A 136 3.52 19.50 24.04
N THR A 137 2.34 19.84 23.54
CA THR A 137 1.06 19.62 24.22
C THR A 137 0.28 18.55 23.47
N ILE A 138 -0.31 17.61 24.21
CA ILE A 138 -1.18 16.57 23.66
C ILE A 138 -2.46 17.22 23.13
N GLN A 139 -2.80 16.89 21.89
CA GLN A 139 -4.08 17.21 21.27
C GLN A 139 -4.95 15.97 21.33
N TYR A 140 -5.85 15.93 22.31
CA TYR A 140 -6.89 14.91 22.36
C TYR A 140 -7.86 15.11 21.20
N MET A 141 -8.16 14.04 20.47
CA MET A 141 -9.07 14.06 19.32
C MET A 141 -10.49 13.60 19.67
N VAL A 142 -10.70 13.20 20.91
CA VAL A 142 -11.98 12.74 21.46
C VAL A 142 -12.24 13.49 22.76
N GLU A 143 -13.50 13.84 23.02
CA GLU A 143 -13.94 14.38 24.31
C GLU A 143 -14.05 13.27 25.37
N LYS A 144 -14.23 13.66 26.64
CA LYS A 144 -14.27 12.70 27.76
C LYS A 144 -15.44 11.72 27.64
N GLU A 145 -16.50 12.14 26.97
CA GLU A 145 -17.73 11.41 26.72
C GLU A 145 -17.62 10.46 25.51
N GLY A 146 -16.44 10.35 24.89
CA GLY A 146 -16.21 9.50 23.71
C GLY A 146 -16.64 10.14 22.38
N ILE A 147 -16.99 11.43 22.39
CA ILE A 147 -17.45 12.15 21.20
C ILE A 147 -16.22 12.60 20.38
N PRO A 148 -16.10 12.24 19.08
CA PRO A 148 -15.03 12.72 18.22
C PRO A 148 -15.06 14.25 18.09
N LYS A 149 -13.92 14.92 18.27
CA LYS A 149 -13.85 16.37 18.14
C LYS A 149 -13.93 16.82 16.67
N GLY A 150 -14.73 17.85 16.43
CA GLY A 150 -14.74 18.57 15.17
C GLY A 150 -13.48 19.41 14.99
N ILE A 151 -13.17 19.75 13.74
CA ILE A 151 -11.99 20.57 13.43
C ILE A 151 -12.09 21.98 14.04
N GLU A 152 -13.28 22.48 14.32
CA GLU A 152 -13.48 23.76 14.99
C GLU A 152 -12.85 23.76 16.38
N ILE A 153 -13.22 22.83 17.26
CA ILE A 153 -12.69 22.75 18.63
C ILE A 153 -11.19 22.50 18.60
N VAL A 154 -10.72 21.58 17.76
CA VAL A 154 -9.28 21.30 17.62
C VAL A 154 -8.50 22.56 17.22
N LEU A 155 -9.04 23.40 16.33
CA LEU A 155 -8.40 24.66 15.97
C LEU A 155 -8.53 25.73 17.06
N GLN A 156 -9.62 25.75 17.83
CA GLN A 156 -9.79 26.66 18.97
C GLN A 156 -8.76 26.35 20.06
N GLU A 157 -8.58 25.07 20.41
CA GLU A 157 -7.59 24.60 21.38
C GLU A 157 -6.15 24.97 20.97
N GLN A 158 -5.88 25.06 19.66
CA GLN A 158 -4.58 25.48 19.12
C GLN A 158 -4.48 27.00 18.89
N GLY A 159 -5.52 27.79 19.16
CA GLY A 159 -5.55 29.23 18.87
C GLY A 159 -5.52 29.57 17.37
N LEU A 160 -5.91 28.62 16.51
CA LEU A 160 -5.90 28.74 15.05
C LEU A 160 -7.28 29.03 14.45
N TRP A 161 -8.35 28.94 15.25
CA TRP A 161 -9.71 29.19 14.81
C TRP A 161 -9.96 30.67 14.51
N LYS A 162 -10.79 30.91 13.49
CA LYS A 162 -11.32 32.24 13.13
C LYS A 162 -12.79 32.07 12.78
N GLU A 163 -13.61 33.06 13.13
CA GLU A 163 -15.02 33.04 12.74
C GLU A 163 -15.19 32.99 11.22
N GLY A 164 -16.22 32.26 10.77
CA GLY A 164 -16.53 32.10 9.35
C GLY A 164 -15.67 31.07 8.60
N LEU A 165 -14.84 30.28 9.29
CA LEU A 165 -14.17 29.14 8.67
C LEU A 165 -15.17 28.04 8.31
N GLN A 166 -14.97 27.43 7.15
CA GLN A 166 -15.78 26.34 6.61
C GLN A 166 -14.91 25.11 6.35
N LEU A 167 -15.49 23.91 6.37
CA LEU A 167 -14.79 22.68 6.00
C LEU A 167 -14.31 22.69 4.56
N LYS A 168 -15.20 23.08 3.65
CA LYS A 168 -14.98 23.20 2.21
C LYS A 168 -15.44 24.58 1.79
N CYS A 169 -14.61 25.27 1.00
CA CYS A 169 -15.04 26.51 0.35
C CYS A 169 -15.43 26.21 -1.09
N ALA A 170 -16.55 26.77 -1.55
CA ALA A 170 -16.98 26.68 -2.94
C ALA A 170 -15.95 27.29 -3.93
N LYS A 171 -15.14 28.26 -3.48
CA LYS A 171 -14.07 28.87 -4.30
C LYS A 171 -12.82 27.98 -4.25
N ALA A 172 -12.49 27.35 -5.37
CA ALA A 172 -11.35 26.43 -5.52
C ALA A 172 -10.00 27.00 -5.04
N GLN A 173 -9.82 28.32 -5.07
CA GLN A 173 -8.57 29.01 -4.71
C GLN A 173 -8.66 29.85 -3.42
N CYS A 174 -9.70 29.67 -2.59
CA CYS A 174 -9.73 30.34 -1.29
C CYS A 174 -8.63 29.76 -0.37
N GLY A 175 -7.58 30.56 -0.11
CA GLY A 175 -6.50 30.22 0.81
C GLY A 175 -6.86 30.44 2.29
N GLY A 176 -7.85 31.29 2.57
CA GLY A 176 -8.10 31.81 3.92
C GLY A 176 -9.28 31.21 4.69
N CYS A 177 -10.23 30.56 4.02
CA CYS A 177 -11.53 30.20 4.61
C CYS A 177 -11.71 28.71 4.93
N GLN A 178 -10.74 27.86 4.60
CA GLN A 178 -10.84 26.40 4.82
C GLN A 178 -10.18 26.01 6.15
N ALA A 179 -10.98 25.50 7.09
CA ALA A 179 -10.49 24.98 8.37
C ALA A 179 -9.43 23.88 8.14
N ARG A 180 -9.66 23.01 7.14
CA ARG A 180 -8.77 21.89 6.84
C ARG A 180 -7.33 22.28 6.45
N LYS A 181 -7.14 23.47 5.89
CA LYS A 181 -5.81 23.98 5.52
C LYS A 181 -5.02 24.52 6.71
N ARG A 182 -5.69 24.83 7.83
CA ARG A 182 -5.05 25.34 9.05
C ARG A 182 -4.50 24.24 9.94
N TYR A 183 -5.16 23.08 9.95
CA TYR A 183 -4.69 21.94 10.74
C TYR A 183 -3.52 21.24 10.02
N LYS A 184 -2.30 21.44 10.53
CA LYS A 184 -1.07 20.90 9.91
C LYS A 184 -0.58 19.60 10.55
N ASN A 185 -1.10 19.21 11.72
CA ASN A 185 -0.59 18.05 12.47
C ASN A 185 -0.76 16.72 11.72
N CYS A 186 -1.66 16.66 10.74
CA CYS A 186 -1.83 15.49 9.85
C CYS A 186 -0.70 15.28 8.83
N GLN A 187 0.19 16.25 8.61
CA GLN A 187 1.15 16.21 7.50
C GLN A 187 2.23 15.12 7.66
N ASN A 188 2.48 14.68 8.89
CA ASN A 188 3.48 13.65 9.19
C ASN A 188 2.87 12.26 9.36
N GLN A 189 1.56 12.11 9.14
CA GLN A 189 0.90 10.82 9.23
C GLN A 189 1.47 9.89 8.15
N THR A 190 1.82 8.67 8.53
CA THR A 190 2.29 7.64 7.60
C THR A 190 1.22 6.59 7.38
N GLY A 191 1.24 5.93 6.21
CA GLY A 191 0.28 4.88 5.88
C GLY A 191 0.48 3.60 6.71
N LYS A 192 -0.55 2.74 6.78
CA LYS A 192 -0.53 1.49 7.58
C LYS A 192 0.71 0.63 7.25
N LEU A 193 1.01 0.51 5.96
CA LEU A 193 2.16 -0.24 5.45
C LEU A 193 3.50 0.33 5.96
N GLN A 194 3.66 1.66 5.89
CA GLN A 194 4.88 2.32 6.37
C GLN A 194 5.06 2.16 7.88
N GLN A 195 3.97 2.31 8.64
CA GLN A 195 3.99 2.13 10.09
C GLN A 195 4.40 0.71 10.45
N MET A 196 3.78 -0.31 9.84
CA MET A 196 4.11 -1.72 10.10
C MET A 196 5.59 -2.02 9.81
N VAL A 197 6.10 -1.63 8.63
CA VAL A 197 7.49 -1.91 8.26
C VAL A 197 8.49 -1.19 9.18
N LYS A 198 8.20 0.06 9.57
CA LYS A 198 9.03 0.81 10.52
C LYS A 198 8.98 0.23 11.93
N ALA A 199 7.83 -0.27 12.38
CA ALA A 199 7.68 -0.93 13.67
C ALA A 199 8.52 -2.22 13.76
N ARG A 200 8.75 -2.89 12.62
CA ARG A 200 9.70 -4.00 12.48
C ARG A 200 11.16 -3.57 12.33
N GLY A 201 11.46 -2.27 12.47
CA GLY A 201 12.82 -1.74 12.38
C GLY A 201 13.33 -1.53 10.94
N HIS A 202 12.52 -1.75 9.91
CA HIS A 202 12.92 -1.60 8.52
C HIS A 202 12.58 -0.22 7.93
N LEU A 203 12.95 0.01 6.67
CA LEU A 203 12.79 1.30 5.98
C LEU A 203 11.81 1.18 4.81
N VAL A 204 11.10 2.28 4.53
CA VAL A 204 10.20 2.39 3.37
C VAL A 204 10.45 3.71 2.65
N ARG A 205 10.55 3.64 1.31
CA ARG A 205 10.51 4.81 0.43
C ARG A 205 9.53 4.58 -0.71
N PHE A 206 9.00 5.69 -1.23
CA PHE A 206 8.11 5.67 -2.39
C PHE A 206 8.84 6.28 -3.58
N TYR A 207 8.65 5.69 -4.75
CA TYR A 207 9.07 6.30 -6.00
C TYR A 207 8.31 7.62 -6.26
N PRO A 208 8.85 8.52 -7.09
CA PRO A 208 8.08 9.68 -7.55
C PRO A 208 6.77 9.27 -8.22
N LYS A 209 5.71 10.05 -8.02
CA LYS A 209 4.40 9.79 -8.65
C LYS A 209 4.51 9.92 -10.17
N PHE A 210 3.92 8.96 -10.88
CA PHE A 210 3.88 8.93 -12.36
C PHE A 210 5.23 8.75 -13.06
N HIS A 211 6.24 8.21 -12.36
CA HIS A 211 7.56 7.90 -12.91
C HIS A 211 7.84 6.40 -12.82
N CYS A 212 7.12 5.58 -13.60
CA CYS A 212 7.28 4.13 -13.59
C CYS A 212 8.62 3.66 -14.17
N GLU A 213 9.25 4.47 -15.02
CA GLU A 213 10.60 4.25 -15.57
C GLU A 213 11.69 4.19 -14.50
N LEU A 214 11.46 4.79 -13.33
CA LEU A 214 12.39 4.74 -12.20
C LEU A 214 12.21 3.47 -11.34
N ASN A 215 11.10 2.76 -11.52
CA ASN A 215 10.78 1.57 -10.75
C ASN A 215 11.31 0.32 -11.47
N TRP A 216 12.48 -0.16 -11.05
CA TRP A 216 13.15 -1.35 -11.62
C TRP A 216 12.21 -2.54 -11.84
N ILE A 217 11.27 -2.76 -10.91
CA ILE A 217 10.36 -3.91 -10.97
C ILE A 217 9.49 -3.90 -12.24
N GLU A 218 9.22 -2.74 -12.85
CA GLU A 218 8.43 -2.64 -14.08
C GLU A 218 9.14 -3.28 -15.27
N TYR A 219 10.48 -3.19 -15.34
CA TYR A 219 11.27 -3.86 -16.37
C TYR A 219 11.20 -5.37 -16.22
N TYR A 220 11.31 -5.85 -14.98
CA TYR A 220 11.18 -7.26 -14.66
C TYR A 220 9.80 -7.80 -15.06
N TRP A 221 8.71 -7.17 -14.60
CA TRP A 221 7.36 -7.58 -14.99
C TRP A 221 7.11 -7.45 -16.50
N SER A 222 7.75 -6.51 -17.19
CA SER A 222 7.68 -6.40 -18.65
C SER A 222 8.26 -7.64 -19.34
N GLN A 223 9.45 -8.07 -18.94
CA GLN A 223 10.07 -9.29 -19.48
C GLN A 223 9.23 -10.52 -19.17
N VAL A 224 8.73 -10.63 -17.95
CA VAL A 224 7.92 -11.78 -17.56
C VAL A 224 6.59 -11.83 -18.34
N LYS A 225 5.95 -10.67 -18.58
CA LYS A 225 4.78 -10.57 -19.47
C LYS A 225 5.08 -10.98 -20.91
N CYS A 226 6.26 -10.64 -21.44
CA CYS A 226 6.69 -11.08 -22.76
C CYS A 226 6.86 -12.59 -22.80
N TYR A 227 7.63 -13.16 -21.87
CA TYR A 227 7.86 -14.61 -21.80
C TYR A 227 6.55 -15.39 -21.74
N ALA A 228 5.61 -14.96 -20.89
CA ALA A 228 4.34 -15.64 -20.80
C ALA A 228 3.45 -15.46 -22.02
N ARG A 229 3.54 -14.33 -22.72
CA ARG A 229 2.83 -14.19 -23.99
C ARG A 229 3.36 -15.16 -25.04
N ASP A 230 4.65 -15.44 -25.01
CA ASP A 230 5.31 -16.32 -25.97
C ASP A 230 5.17 -17.81 -25.58
N SER A 231 4.98 -18.10 -24.29
CA SER A 231 4.98 -19.48 -23.74
C SER A 231 3.62 -19.98 -23.24
N CYS A 232 2.64 -19.10 -23.04
CA CYS A 232 1.30 -19.48 -22.61
C CYS A 232 0.42 -19.82 -23.81
N GLU A 233 -0.27 -20.95 -23.74
CA GLU A 233 -1.28 -21.39 -24.72
C GLU A 233 -2.57 -20.55 -24.71
N TYR A 234 -2.53 -19.37 -24.09
CA TYR A 234 -3.67 -18.50 -23.89
C TYR A 234 -4.88 -19.22 -23.27
N ASN A 235 -4.65 -19.97 -22.19
CA ASN A 235 -5.71 -20.50 -21.33
C ASN A 235 -5.30 -20.37 -19.85
N TYR A 236 -6.26 -20.58 -18.94
CA TYR A 236 -6.06 -20.36 -17.50
C TYR A 236 -5.00 -21.29 -16.89
N GLU A 237 -5.05 -22.58 -17.22
CA GLU A 237 -4.09 -23.56 -16.68
C GLU A 237 -2.68 -23.34 -17.25
N GLY A 238 -2.57 -23.04 -18.55
CA GLY A 238 -1.31 -22.65 -19.18
C GLY A 238 -0.70 -21.42 -18.52
N LEU A 239 -1.54 -20.44 -18.12
CA LEU A 239 -1.06 -19.27 -17.39
C LEU A 239 -0.55 -19.63 -15.99
N LYS A 240 -1.26 -20.49 -15.25
CA LYS A 240 -0.77 -20.98 -13.95
C LYS A 240 0.55 -21.72 -14.07
N MET A 241 0.66 -22.60 -15.07
CA MET A 241 1.86 -23.38 -15.30
C MET A 241 3.06 -22.46 -15.56
N VAL A 242 2.94 -21.55 -16.54
CA VAL A 242 4.01 -20.59 -16.85
C VAL A 242 4.35 -19.69 -15.65
N SER A 243 3.34 -19.31 -14.86
CA SER A 243 3.50 -18.54 -13.62
C SER A 243 4.20 -19.32 -12.50
N SER A 244 4.03 -20.64 -12.45
CA SER A 244 4.62 -21.51 -11.43
C SER A 244 6.09 -21.81 -11.72
N TYR A 245 6.46 -21.88 -13.01
CA TYR A 245 7.85 -22.04 -13.46
C TYR A 245 8.66 -20.74 -13.45
N GLN A 246 8.00 -19.58 -13.42
CA GLN A 246 8.60 -18.26 -13.26
C GLN A 246 7.75 -17.47 -12.26
N PRO A 247 8.08 -17.48 -10.95
CA PRO A 247 7.22 -16.96 -9.87
C PRO A 247 6.95 -15.44 -9.83
N SER A 248 6.88 -14.79 -10.98
CA SER A 248 6.91 -13.33 -11.13
C SER A 248 6.11 -12.85 -12.33
N LEU A 249 4.89 -13.35 -12.47
CA LEU A 249 3.94 -12.97 -13.52
C LEU A 249 2.77 -12.07 -13.02
N LEU A 250 2.83 -10.75 -13.14
CA LEU A 250 1.60 -9.93 -13.08
C LEU A 250 0.95 -10.01 -14.45
N ILE A 251 0.08 -10.99 -14.66
CA ILE A 251 -0.66 -11.12 -15.90
C ILE A 251 -2.15 -11.13 -15.64
N ILE A 252 -2.77 -9.99 -15.97
CA ILE A 252 -4.20 -9.92 -16.21
C ILE A 252 -4.45 -10.48 -17.62
N LEU A 253 -4.57 -11.80 -17.74
CA LEU A 253 -5.28 -12.43 -18.85
C LEU A 253 -6.61 -12.91 -18.28
N SER A 254 -7.65 -12.16 -18.62
CA SER A 254 -9.04 -12.51 -18.37
C SER A 254 -9.58 -13.09 -19.67
N TYR A 255 -10.00 -14.36 -19.66
CA TYR A 255 -10.71 -15.00 -20.78
C TYR A 255 -12.21 -14.72 -20.76
#